data_AF-A0A382CKC2-F1
#
_entry.id   AF-A0A382CKC2-F1
#
_cell.length_a   1.000
_cell.length_b   1.000
_cell.length_c   1.000
_cell.angle_alpha   90.00
_cell.angle_beta   90.00
_cell.angle_gamma   90.00
#
_symmetry.space_group_name_H-M   'P 1'
#
loop_
_entity.id
_entity.type
_entity.pdbx_description
1 polymer ?
#
loop_
_entity_poly.entity_id
_entity_poly.type
_entity_poly.pdbx_seq_one_letter_code
_entity_poly.pdbx_strand_id
1 'polypeptide(L)' 'VNGIRAAIKKGFLNFIDEYDPDIICIQETKARPEQVELDLPQYPYQYWNWAEKKGYSGTA' A
#
# COMPACT_ATOMS: atom_id res chain seq x y z
N VAL A 1 1.92 2.83 -7.43
CA VAL A 1 3.06 1.94 -7.02
C VAL A 1 3.28 0.74 -7.94
N ASN A 2 2.35 0.41 -8.84
CA ASN A 2 2.48 -0.68 -9.81
C ASN A 2 2.77 -2.06 -9.16
N GLY A 3 2.23 -2.27 -7.95
CA GLY A 3 2.49 -3.42 -7.09
C GLY A 3 3.04 -3.01 -5.72
N ILE A 4 2.18 -3.00 -4.70
CA ILE A 4 2.55 -2.55 -3.34
C ILE A 4 3.63 -3.43 -2.71
N ARG A 5 3.60 -4.75 -2.92
CA ARG A 5 4.66 -5.66 -2.44
C ARG A 5 6.04 -5.33 -3.01
N ALA A 6 6.09 -4.91 -4.29
CA ALA A 6 7.35 -4.53 -4.91
C ALA A 6 7.84 -3.18 -4.37
N ALA A 7 6.93 -2.24 -4.11
CA ALA A 7 7.26 -0.97 -3.49
C ALA A 7 7.80 -1.14 -2.06
N ILE A 8 7.18 -2.00 -1.23
CA ILE A 8 7.67 -2.33 0.11
C ILE A 8 9.11 -2.86 0.06
N LYS A 9 9.40 -3.81 -0.83
CA LYS A 9 10.77 -4.34 -1.05
C LYS A 9 11.78 -3.27 -1.51
N LYS A 10 11.31 -2.16 -2.09
CA LYS A 10 12.13 -1.04 -2.57
C LYS A 10 12.23 0.11 -1.56
N GLY A 11 11.79 -0.08 -0.32
CA GLY A 11 11.94 0.91 0.75
C GLY A 11 10.74 1.84 0.90
N PHE A 12 9.53 1.40 0.56
CA PHE A 12 8.32 2.21 0.79
C PHE A 12 8.12 2.58 2.27
N LEU A 13 8.44 1.68 3.20
CA LEU A 13 8.36 1.98 4.64
C LEU A 13 9.40 3.03 5.04
N ASN A 14 10.63 2.93 4.55
CA ASN A 14 11.66 3.94 4.80
C ASN A 14 11.24 5.33 4.27
N PHE A 15 10.56 5.38 3.12
CA PHE A 15 10.00 6.63 2.60
C PHE A 15 8.95 7.21 3.53
N ILE A 16 8.08 6.38 4.10
CA ILE A 16 7.08 6.84 5.07
C ILE A 16 7.78 7.39 6.32
N ASP A 17 8.76 6.68 6.86
CA ASP A 17 9.48 7.10 8.07
C ASP A 17 10.29 8.39 7.85
N GLU A 18 10.83 8.61 6.64
CA GLU A 18 11.64 9.79 6.32
C GLU A 18 10.78 11.04 6.07
N TYR A 19 9.68 10.88 5.35
CA TYR A 19 8.85 12.02 4.90
C TYR A 19 7.64 12.30 5.80
N ASP A 20 7.31 11.36 6.69
CA ASP A 20 6.21 11.43 7.67
C ASP A 20 4.91 12.06 7.12
N PRO A 21 4.34 11.52 6.02
CA PRO A 21 3.19 12.14 5.39
C PRO A 21 1.93 12.00 6.26
N ASP A 22 1.11 13.04 6.34
CA ASP A 22 -0.18 12.96 7.07
C ASP A 22 -1.17 11.97 6.43
N ILE A 23 -1.15 11.89 5.09
CA ILE A 23 -2.06 11.06 4.29
C ILE A 23 -1.26 10.38 3.17
N ILE A 24 -1.51 9.07 2.99
CA ILE A 24 -0.91 8.28 1.92
C ILE A 24 -2.03 7.79 1.00
N CYS A 25 -1.87 8.02 -0.30
CA CYS A 25 -2.75 7.50 -1.34
C CYS A 25 -1.96 6.64 -2.32
N ILE A 26 -2.39 5.41 -2.51
CA ILE A 26 -1.69 4.39 -3.29
C ILE A 26 -2.60 3.91 -4.42
N GLN A 27 -2.14 4.04 -5.66
CA GLN A 27 -2.81 3.42 -6.80
C GLN A 27 -1.99 2.28 -7.38
N GLU A 28 -2.71 1.39 -8.04
CA GLU A 28 -2.21 0.16 -8.60
C GLU A 28 -1.53 -0.78 -7.60
N THR A 29 -2.22 -1.14 -6.52
CA THR A 29 -1.67 -2.01 -5.47
C THR A 29 -1.36 -3.43 -5.97
N LYS A 30 -2.13 -3.96 -6.94
CA LYS A 30 -2.02 -5.34 -7.48
C LYS A 30 -1.96 -6.44 -6.39
N ALA A 31 -2.59 -6.19 -5.25
CA ALA A 31 -2.61 -7.07 -4.09
C ALA A 31 -3.92 -6.93 -3.34
N ARG A 32 -4.35 -8.02 -2.70
CA ARG A 32 -5.39 -7.95 -1.66
C ARG A 32 -4.75 -7.59 -0.32
N PRO A 33 -5.49 -6.96 0.62
CA PRO A 33 -4.94 -6.54 1.92
C PRO A 33 -4.29 -7.70 2.68
N GLU A 34 -4.87 -8.91 2.63
CA GLU A 34 -4.36 -10.08 3.36
C GLU A 34 -3.03 -10.62 2.79
N GLN A 35 -2.63 -10.14 1.60
CA GLN A 35 -1.38 -10.51 0.95
C GLN A 35 -0.26 -9.49 1.19
N VAL A 36 -0.51 -8.47 2.00
CA VAL A 36 0.41 -7.37 2.26
C VAL A 36 0.53 -7.20 3.76
N GLU A 37 1.69 -7.56 4.30
CA GLU A 37 2.05 -7.17 5.66
C GLU A 37 2.58 -5.73 5.62
N LEU A 38 1.71 -4.79 5.98
CA LEU A 38 2.01 -3.38 6.18
C LEU A 38 1.76 -3.06 7.66
N ASP A 39 2.84 -2.99 8.44
CA ASP A 39 2.77 -2.50 9.81
C ASP A 39 2.96 -0.98 9.80
N LEU A 40 1.86 -0.27 9.98
CA LEU A 40 1.76 1.18 9.87
C LEU A 40 0.96 1.75 11.06
N PRO A 41 1.48 1.61 12.30
CA PRO A 41 0.76 1.99 13.51
C PRO A 41 0.46 3.49 13.58
N GLN A 42 1.24 4.33 12.88
CA GLN A 42 1.00 5.78 12.79
C GLN A 42 -0.20 6.14 11.90
N TYR A 43 -0.72 5.20 11.10
CA TYR A 43 -1.92 5.37 10.27
C TYR A 43 -3.05 4.49 10.82
N PRO A 44 -3.82 4.98 11.81
CA PRO A 44 -4.92 4.20 12.41
C PRO A 44 -6.11 4.01 11.45
N TYR A 45 -6.19 4.82 10.39
CA TYR A 45 -7.22 4.74 9.36
C TYR A 45 -6.61 4.20 8.07
N GLN A 46 -6.97 2.97 7.71
CA GLN A 46 -6.49 2.33 6.48
C GLN A 46 -7.68 1.76 5.71
N TYR A 47 -7.79 2.15 4.44
CA TYR A 47 -8.87 1.73 3.58
C TYR A 47 -8.29 1.08 2.34
N TRP A 48 -8.91 0.01 1.87
CA TRP A 48 -8.42 -0.73 0.72
C TRP A 48 -9.57 -0.97 -0.24
N ASN A 49 -9.35 -0.64 -1.50
CA ASN A 49 -10.25 -0.95 -2.59
C ASN A 49 -9.51 -1.85 -3.57
N TRP A 50 -9.61 -3.17 -3.38
CA TRP A 50 -8.91 -4.14 -4.21
C TRP A 50 -9.75 -4.56 -5.41
N ALA A 51 -9.08 -4.94 -6.49
CA ALA A 51 -9.77 -5.52 -7.63
C ALA A 51 -10.10 -7.00 -7.39
N GLU A 52 -11.36 -7.39 -7.59
CA GLU A 52 -11.79 -8.79 -7.48
C GLU A 52 -11.28 -9.65 -8.65
N LYS A 53 -11.26 -9.07 -9.86
CA LYS A 53 -10.87 -9.75 -11.09
C LYS A 53 -9.34 -9.78 -11.25
N LYS A 54 -8.80 -10.97 -11.47
CA LYS A 54 -7.37 -11.18 -11.75
C LYS A 54 -6.95 -10.36 -12.98
N GLY A 55 -5.88 -9.57 -12.84
CA GLY A 55 -5.37 -8.68 -13.90
C GLY A 55 -5.76 -7.21 -13.74
N TYR A 56 -6.69 -6.88 -12.85
CA TYR A 56 -7.05 -5.50 -12.50
C TYR A 56 -6.36 -5.07 -11.20
N SER A 57 -6.23 -3.77 -11.00
CA SER A 57 -5.47 -3.20 -9.89
C SER A 57 -6.36 -2.41 -8.94
N GLY A 58 -6.01 -2.43 -7.66
CA GLY A 58 -6.72 -1.68 -6.61
C GLY A 58 -6.05 -0.37 -6.21
N THR A 59 -6.68 0.31 -5.27
CA THR A 59 -6.17 1.50 -4.55
C THR A 59 -6.19 1.26 -3.04
N ALA A 60 -5.39 2.02 -2.30
CA ALA A 60 -5.39 2.07 -0.84
C ALA A 60 -5.11 3.51 -0.39
#